data_AF-A0A3L6P9U1-F1
#
_entry.id   AF-A0A3L6P9U1-F1
#
_cell.length_a   1.000
_cell.length_b   1.000
_cell.length_c   1.000
_cell.angle_alpha   90.00
_cell.angle_beta   90.00
_cell.angle_gamma   90.00
#
_symmetry.space_group_name_H-M   'P 1'
#
loop_
_entity.id
_entity.type
_entity.pdbx_description
1 polymer ?
#
loop_
_entity_poly.entity_id
_entity_poly.type
_entity_poly.pdbx_seq_one_letter_code
_entity_poly.pdbx_strand_id
1 'polypeptide(L)'
;MRLPMLVYLSREKRPGYNHQKKAGAMNVMLRVSALLSNAPFLINLDCDHYINNSQSFRATMCFMLDPHDGQNTAFVQFPQRFDDVDPTDRYANHNRVFFDGTMLSLNGLQGPSYLGPGTMFRRAALYGMGPPRWRADTIKVISKAKEFGKSTFFINSMIDGANQERSITPIFLEESVNNELSTLMTCAYEDGTPWGRDVGWVYNIATEDVVTGFRMHRQGWRSIYCSIEPSCIPWHCSDQPHRASPPSIALVR
;
A
#
# COMPACT_ATOMS: atom_id res chain seq x y z
N MET A 1 19.89 -12.56 -17.38
CA MET A 1 18.72 -11.75 -16.99
C MET A 1 18.09 -12.44 -15.76
N ARG A 2 17.87 -11.74 -14.64
CA ARG A 2 17.26 -12.32 -13.43
C ARG A 2 15.82 -11.81 -13.32
N LEU A 3 14.85 -12.70 -13.22
CA LEU A 3 13.44 -12.32 -13.07
C LEU A 3 13.16 -11.83 -11.63
N PRO A 4 12.21 -10.89 -11.45
CA PRO A 4 11.72 -10.52 -10.13
C PRO A 4 11.15 -11.72 -9.38
N MET A 5 11.32 -11.74 -8.06
CA MET A 5 10.73 -12.77 -7.21
C MET A 5 9.21 -12.58 -7.15
N LEU A 6 8.46 -13.63 -7.46
CA LEU A 6 7.02 -13.71 -7.23
C LEU A 6 6.76 -14.60 -6.00
N VAL A 7 5.97 -14.10 -5.07
CA VAL A 7 5.62 -14.81 -3.84
C VAL A 7 4.12 -14.99 -3.78
N TYR A 8 3.66 -16.24 -3.74
CA TYR A 8 2.28 -16.57 -3.48
C TYR A 8 2.06 -16.67 -1.97
N LEU A 9 1.00 -16.01 -1.47
CA LEU A 9 0.65 -15.99 -0.05
C LEU A 9 -0.80 -16.39 0.14
N SER A 10 -1.02 -17.32 1.06
CA SER A 10 -2.34 -17.66 1.57
C SER A 10 -2.30 -17.54 3.08
N ARG A 11 -3.20 -16.74 3.64
CA ARG A 11 -3.29 -16.54 5.09
C ARG A 11 -4.21 -17.57 5.72
N GLU A 12 -3.97 -17.85 6.99
CA GLU A 12 -4.84 -18.72 7.77
C GLU A 12 -6.23 -18.08 7.94
N LYS A 13 -7.29 -18.89 7.85
CA LYS A 13 -8.65 -18.52 8.19
C LYS A 13 -9.25 -19.62 9.07
N ARG A 14 -9.93 -19.24 10.14
CA ARG A 14 -10.64 -20.15 11.04
C ARG A 14 -12.12 -19.77 11.12
N PRO A 15 -13.04 -20.75 11.20
CA PRO A 15 -14.44 -20.47 11.53
C PRO A 15 -14.55 -19.65 12.83
N GLY A 16 -15.41 -18.65 12.84
CA GLY A 16 -15.59 -17.76 13.99
C GLY A 16 -14.56 -16.61 14.12
N TYR A 17 -13.51 -16.57 13.30
CA TYR A 17 -12.57 -15.45 13.24
C TYR A 17 -12.90 -14.50 12.08
N ASN A 18 -13.09 -13.22 12.38
CA ASN A 18 -13.29 -12.19 11.35
C ASN A 18 -11.96 -11.90 10.63
N HIS A 19 -11.92 -12.16 9.33
CA HIS A 19 -10.72 -11.99 8.51
C HIS A 19 -10.62 -10.62 7.83
N GLN A 20 -11.52 -9.67 8.09
CA GLN A 20 -11.41 -8.28 7.61
C GLN A 20 -11.27 -8.11 6.08
N LYS A 21 -11.89 -9.03 5.32
CA LYS A 21 -11.99 -8.99 3.85
C LYS A 21 -10.66 -8.61 3.16
N LYS A 22 -10.65 -7.52 2.36
CA LYS A 22 -9.53 -7.00 1.56
C LYS A 22 -8.44 -6.41 2.47
N ALA A 23 -8.81 -5.54 3.41
CA ALA A 23 -7.89 -4.90 4.35
C ALA A 23 -7.02 -5.92 5.11
N GLY A 24 -7.62 -6.98 5.64
CA GLY A 24 -6.87 -8.01 6.36
C GLY A 24 -5.89 -8.79 5.47
N ALA A 25 -6.20 -8.99 4.18
CA ALA A 25 -5.28 -9.62 3.26
C ALA A 25 -4.08 -8.71 2.97
N MET A 26 -4.33 -7.42 2.73
CA MET A 26 -3.28 -6.42 2.51
C MET A 26 -2.37 -6.22 3.73
N ASN A 27 -2.92 -6.25 4.94
CA ASN A 27 -2.14 -6.16 6.18
C ASN A 27 -1.23 -7.38 6.39
N VAL A 28 -1.70 -8.60 6.10
CA VAL A 28 -0.85 -9.80 6.15
C VAL A 28 0.29 -9.69 5.11
N MET A 29 -0.01 -9.25 3.89
CA MET A 29 1.01 -9.02 2.85
C MET A 29 2.04 -7.97 3.26
N LEU A 30 1.62 -6.89 3.94
CA LEU A 30 2.52 -5.86 4.46
C LEU A 30 3.48 -6.43 5.52
N ARG A 31 2.98 -7.30 6.41
CA ARG A 31 3.81 -7.99 7.41
C ARG A 31 4.81 -8.95 6.79
N VAL A 32 4.31 -9.87 5.96
CA VAL A 32 5.13 -10.89 5.31
C VAL A 32 6.20 -10.25 4.40
N SER A 33 5.84 -9.22 3.63
CA SER A 33 6.80 -8.54 2.76
C SER A 33 7.95 -7.88 3.53
N ALA A 34 7.74 -7.49 4.79
CA ALA A 34 8.78 -6.92 5.65
C ALA A 34 9.88 -7.94 5.98
N LEU A 35 9.53 -9.23 6.05
CA LEU A 35 10.50 -10.31 6.25
C LEU A 35 11.08 -10.87 4.95
N LEU A 36 10.47 -10.60 3.79
CA LEU A 36 10.89 -11.17 2.49
C LEU A 36 11.72 -10.24 1.62
N SER A 37 11.39 -8.96 1.58
CA SER A 37 12.13 -7.96 0.78
C SER A 37 12.37 -6.67 1.53
N ASN A 38 11.51 -6.38 2.52
CA ASN A 38 11.47 -5.15 3.26
C ASN A 38 11.51 -3.88 2.39
N ALA A 39 10.91 -3.94 1.19
CA ALA A 39 10.95 -2.85 0.23
C ALA A 39 10.33 -1.57 0.83
N PRO A 40 10.98 -0.39 0.74
CA PRO A 40 10.50 0.85 1.35
C PRO A 40 9.22 1.38 0.70
N PHE A 41 8.93 0.95 -0.52
CA PHE A 41 7.74 1.31 -1.27
C PHE A 41 6.93 0.07 -1.66
N LEU A 42 5.61 0.19 -1.61
CA LEU A 42 4.67 -0.89 -1.94
C LEU A 42 3.64 -0.37 -2.93
N ILE A 43 3.35 -1.11 -4.00
CA ILE A 43 2.24 -0.77 -4.91
C ILE A 43 1.05 -1.69 -4.64
N ASN A 44 -0.14 -1.10 -4.55
CA ASN A 44 -1.40 -1.82 -4.46
C ASN A 44 -2.06 -1.90 -5.85
N LEU A 45 -2.44 -3.12 -6.26
CA LEU A 45 -3.12 -3.40 -7.52
C LEU A 45 -4.25 -4.40 -7.30
N ASP A 46 -5.38 -4.18 -7.95
CA ASP A 46 -6.46 -5.16 -8.00
C ASP A 46 -6.30 -6.04 -9.25
N CYS A 47 -6.90 -7.23 -9.27
CA CYS A 47 -6.65 -8.23 -10.32
C CYS A 47 -7.20 -7.86 -11.71
N ASP A 48 -8.02 -6.81 -11.77
CA ASP A 48 -8.64 -6.22 -12.95
C ASP A 48 -7.86 -4.98 -13.44
N HIS A 49 -6.74 -4.66 -12.80
CA HIS A 49 -5.81 -3.62 -13.23
C HIS A 49 -4.49 -4.25 -13.69
N TYR A 50 -3.89 -3.66 -14.71
CA TYR A 50 -2.56 -4.05 -15.19
C TYR A 50 -1.69 -2.82 -15.39
N ILE A 51 -0.37 -3.03 -15.40
CA ILE A 51 0.57 -1.94 -15.67
C ILE A 51 0.79 -1.87 -17.18
N ASN A 52 0.23 -0.83 -17.78
CA ASN A 52 0.36 -0.55 -19.21
C ASN A 52 1.63 0.25 -19.54
N ASN A 53 2.08 1.10 -18.60
CA ASN A 53 3.26 1.93 -18.80
C ASN A 53 4.37 1.57 -17.79
N SER A 54 5.49 1.05 -18.29
CA SER A 54 6.65 0.68 -17.46
C SER A 54 7.33 1.88 -16.78
N GLN A 55 7.07 3.11 -17.25
CA GLN A 55 7.58 4.33 -16.63
C GLN A 55 6.78 4.75 -15.38
N SER A 56 5.63 4.14 -15.10
CA SER A 56 4.80 4.43 -13.91
C SER A 56 5.60 4.39 -12.60
N PHE A 57 6.41 3.35 -12.42
CA PHE A 57 7.26 3.22 -11.24
C PHE A 57 8.30 4.34 -11.16
N ARG A 58 8.96 4.66 -12.28
CA ARG A 58 9.98 5.73 -12.33
C ARG A 58 9.38 7.09 -12.06
N ALA A 59 8.24 7.41 -12.68
CA ALA A 59 7.52 8.65 -12.47
C ALA A 59 7.16 8.83 -10.98
N THR A 60 6.72 7.76 -10.34
CA THR A 60 6.40 7.82 -8.92
C THR A 60 7.64 8.02 -8.03
N MET A 61 8.75 7.35 -8.37
CA MET A 61 10.01 7.53 -7.64
C MET A 61 10.49 8.98 -7.68
N CYS A 62 10.27 9.71 -8.79
CA CYS A 62 10.59 11.14 -8.86
C CYS A 62 9.90 11.96 -7.75
N PHE A 63 8.64 11.66 -7.43
CA PHE A 63 7.92 12.35 -6.35
C PHE A 63 8.31 11.86 -4.96
N MET A 64 8.59 10.57 -4.80
CA MET A 64 8.89 9.99 -3.48
C MET A 64 10.35 10.17 -3.04
N LEU A 65 11.27 10.38 -3.99
CA LEU A 65 12.69 10.57 -3.77
C LEU A 65 13.15 12.02 -4.00
N ASP A 66 12.23 12.94 -4.28
CA ASP A 66 12.53 14.36 -4.37
C ASP A 66 13.20 14.86 -3.06
N PRO A 67 14.40 15.46 -3.12
CA PRO A 67 15.11 15.96 -1.95
C PRO A 67 14.34 17.04 -1.17
N HIS A 68 13.45 17.79 -1.82
CA HIS A 68 12.76 18.92 -1.19
C HIS A 68 11.52 18.48 -0.40
N ASP A 69 10.61 17.76 -1.05
CA ASP A 69 9.32 17.40 -0.45
C ASP A 69 9.05 15.88 -0.42
N GLY A 70 9.80 15.07 -1.16
CA GLY A 70 9.50 13.65 -1.36
C GLY A 70 9.44 12.85 -0.07
N GLN A 71 10.27 13.17 0.92
CA GLN A 71 10.26 12.55 2.24
C GLN A 71 8.91 12.67 2.98
N ASN A 72 8.09 13.67 2.68
CA ASN A 72 6.78 13.91 3.31
C ASN A 72 5.60 13.31 2.52
N THR A 73 5.89 12.67 1.38
CA THR A 73 4.88 11.98 0.57
C THR A 73 4.64 10.57 1.12
N ALA A 74 3.42 10.30 1.58
CA ALA A 74 3.00 8.97 2.01
C ALA A 74 2.67 8.06 0.84
N PHE A 75 2.01 8.58 -0.18
CA PHE A 75 1.65 7.80 -1.35
C PHE A 75 1.48 8.65 -2.60
N VAL A 76 1.59 7.99 -3.75
CA VAL A 76 1.28 8.56 -5.06
C VAL A 76 0.18 7.73 -5.70
N GLN A 77 -0.88 8.41 -6.11
CA GLN A 77 -2.08 7.84 -6.71
C GLN A 77 -2.05 8.10 -8.21
N PHE A 78 -2.22 7.05 -9.01
CA PHE A 78 -2.48 7.17 -10.44
C PHE A 78 -3.98 7.34 -10.72
N PRO A 79 -4.36 7.98 -11.83
CA PRO A 79 -5.73 7.97 -12.33
C PRO A 79 -6.18 6.53 -12.60
N GLN A 80 -7.40 6.20 -12.14
CA GLN A 80 -8.09 5.00 -12.62
C GLN A 80 -8.71 5.35 -13.98
N ARG A 81 -8.30 4.60 -15.00
CA ARG A 81 -8.81 4.74 -16.37
C ARG A 81 -9.42 3.41 -16.79
N PHE A 82 -10.47 3.45 -17.59
CA PHE A 82 -11.25 2.28 -17.96
C PHE A 82 -11.03 2.00 -19.45
N ASP A 83 -10.68 0.76 -19.77
CA ASP A 83 -10.67 0.28 -21.15
C ASP A 83 -12.10 -0.02 -21.61
N ASP A 84 -12.32 -0.04 -22.92
CA ASP A 84 -13.58 -0.44 -23.57
C ASP A 84 -14.83 0.34 -23.11
N VAL A 85 -14.67 1.60 -22.73
CA VAL A 85 -15.80 2.50 -22.49
C VAL A 85 -16.43 2.90 -23.82
N ASP A 86 -17.76 2.88 -23.86
CA ASP A 86 -18.54 3.36 -25.01
C ASP A 86 -18.03 4.74 -25.49
N PRO A 87 -17.81 4.95 -26.81
CA PRO A 87 -17.28 6.21 -27.32
C PRO A 87 -18.13 7.44 -27.01
N THR A 88 -19.43 7.26 -26.80
CA THR A 88 -20.33 8.37 -26.39
C THR A 88 -20.33 8.60 -24.88
N ASP A 89 -19.68 7.71 -24.12
CA ASP A 89 -19.59 7.69 -22.65
C ASP A 89 -20.93 8.03 -21.98
N ARG A 90 -22.01 7.42 -22.48
CA ARG A 90 -23.38 7.75 -22.04
C ARG A 90 -23.59 7.59 -20.54
N TYR A 91 -22.86 6.67 -19.91
CA TYR A 91 -22.92 6.39 -18.48
C TYR A 91 -21.89 7.17 -17.66
N ALA A 92 -21.07 8.01 -18.29
CA ALA A 92 -19.99 8.77 -17.67
C ALA A 92 -19.00 7.87 -16.88
N ASN A 93 -18.73 6.67 -17.40
CA ASN A 93 -17.90 5.66 -16.74
C ASN A 93 -16.42 6.08 -16.67
N HIS A 94 -15.95 6.96 -17.55
CA HIS A 94 -14.60 7.51 -17.41
C HIS A 94 -14.44 8.36 -16.14
N ASN A 95 -15.55 8.90 -15.60
CA ASN A 95 -15.58 9.75 -14.42
C ASN A 95 -14.53 10.87 -14.44
N ARG A 96 -14.34 11.50 -15.62
CA ARG A 96 -13.24 12.45 -15.89
C ARG A 96 -13.25 13.67 -14.96
N VAL A 97 -14.43 14.17 -14.58
CA VAL A 97 -14.52 15.31 -13.66
C VAL A 97 -13.86 14.98 -12.32
N PHE A 98 -14.11 13.78 -11.81
CA PHE A 98 -13.55 13.34 -10.54
C PHE A 98 -12.05 13.06 -10.63
N PHE A 99 -11.61 12.28 -11.63
CA PHE A 99 -10.21 11.89 -11.76
C PHE A 99 -9.32 13.02 -12.30
N ASP A 100 -9.73 13.71 -13.37
CA ASP A 100 -8.88 14.70 -14.03
C ASP A 100 -9.05 16.11 -13.48
N GLY A 101 -10.22 16.41 -12.91
CA GLY A 101 -10.50 17.69 -12.26
C GLY A 101 -10.21 17.65 -10.76
N THR A 102 -11.07 16.95 -10.02
CA THR A 102 -11.07 16.98 -8.55
C THR A 102 -9.79 16.42 -7.96
N MET A 103 -9.38 15.20 -8.32
CA MET A 103 -8.19 14.58 -7.73
C MET A 103 -6.90 15.33 -8.08
N LEU A 104 -6.79 15.82 -9.31
CA LEU A 104 -5.65 16.65 -9.72
C LEU A 104 -5.61 17.97 -8.92
N SER A 105 -6.76 18.62 -8.70
CA SER A 105 -6.83 19.88 -7.96
C SER A 105 -6.37 19.74 -6.50
N LEU A 106 -6.60 18.57 -5.89
CA LEU A 106 -6.20 18.30 -4.50
C LEU A 106 -4.68 18.27 -4.31
N ASN A 107 -3.87 18.11 -5.37
CA ASN A 107 -2.41 18.26 -5.29
C ASN A 107 -1.99 19.63 -4.75
N GLY A 108 -2.75 20.68 -5.05
CA GLY A 108 -2.49 22.04 -4.57
C GLY A 108 -2.72 22.23 -3.07
N LEU A 109 -3.41 21.29 -2.42
CA LEU A 109 -3.67 21.30 -0.98
C LEU A 109 -2.75 20.31 -0.26
N GLN A 110 -3.26 19.12 0.06
CA GLN A 110 -2.52 18.05 0.75
C GLN A 110 -2.28 16.81 -0.13
N GLY A 111 -2.92 16.76 -1.30
CA GLY A 111 -2.89 15.61 -2.21
C GLY A 111 -4.24 14.89 -2.32
N PRO A 112 -4.39 13.97 -3.29
CA PRO A 112 -5.61 13.20 -3.52
C PRO A 112 -5.89 12.21 -2.39
N SER A 113 -7.15 11.84 -2.24
CA SER A 113 -7.56 10.70 -1.41
C SER A 113 -7.02 9.39 -1.99
N TYR A 114 -6.79 8.40 -1.13
CA TYR A 114 -6.50 7.02 -1.56
C TYR A 114 -7.80 6.36 -2.05
N LEU A 115 -7.79 5.83 -3.26
CA LEU A 115 -8.97 5.26 -3.94
C LEU A 115 -8.80 3.78 -4.34
N GLY A 116 -7.80 3.10 -3.74
CA GLY A 116 -7.55 1.68 -3.99
C GLY A 116 -6.45 1.41 -5.02
N PRO A 117 -6.72 0.70 -6.12
CA PRO A 117 -5.67 0.24 -7.03
C PRO A 117 -4.88 1.40 -7.66
N GLY A 118 -3.66 1.10 -8.06
CA GLY A 118 -2.76 2.06 -8.70
C GLY A 118 -2.16 3.08 -7.75
N THR A 119 -1.98 2.70 -6.49
CA THR A 119 -1.36 3.55 -5.48
C THR A 119 -0.05 2.94 -5.04
N MET A 120 1.03 3.72 -5.13
CA MET A 120 2.28 3.36 -4.47
C MET A 120 2.39 4.08 -3.13
N PHE A 121 2.67 3.31 -2.08
CA PHE A 121 2.80 3.74 -0.70
C PHE A 121 4.23 3.71 -0.23
N ARG A 122 4.56 4.64 0.66
CA ARG A 122 5.70 4.56 1.57
C ARG A 122 5.35 3.61 2.72
N ARG A 123 6.17 2.58 2.92
CA ARG A 123 5.99 1.57 3.98
C ARG A 123 5.83 2.22 5.36
N ALA A 124 6.66 3.22 5.65
CA ALA A 124 6.64 3.90 6.94
C ALA A 124 5.28 4.54 7.27
N ALA A 125 4.61 5.13 6.28
CA ALA A 125 3.29 5.73 6.45
C ALA A 125 2.23 4.65 6.75
N LEU A 126 2.31 3.48 6.12
CA LEU A 126 1.43 2.34 6.40
C LEU A 126 1.60 1.83 7.84
N TYR A 127 2.81 1.85 8.38
CA TYR A 127 3.05 1.51 9.79
C TYR A 127 2.51 2.56 10.78
N GLY A 128 1.94 3.66 10.30
CA GLY A 128 1.40 4.74 11.12
C GLY A 128 2.48 5.66 11.70
N MET A 129 3.70 5.65 11.14
CA MET A 129 4.74 6.60 11.50
C MET A 129 4.41 7.99 10.93
N GLY A 130 4.75 9.05 11.64
CA GLY A 130 4.61 10.43 11.15
C GLY A 130 5.65 10.81 10.07
N PRO A 131 5.42 11.90 9.31
CA PRO A 131 6.35 12.37 8.29
C PRO A 131 7.66 12.90 8.89
N PRO A 132 8.77 12.90 8.14
CA PRO A 132 10.07 13.30 8.68
C PRO A 132 10.17 14.76 9.15
N ARG A 133 9.42 15.69 8.56
CA ARG A 133 9.33 17.07 9.08
C ARG A 133 8.87 17.15 10.54
N TRP A 134 8.29 16.06 11.06
CA TRP A 134 7.82 15.90 12.42
C TRP A 134 8.60 14.82 13.20
N ARG A 135 9.87 14.52 12.84
CA ARG A 135 10.77 13.49 13.47
C ARG A 135 11.11 13.72 14.96
N ALA A 136 10.12 13.94 15.81
CA ALA A 136 10.19 13.54 17.22
C ALA A 136 9.83 12.04 17.42
N ASP A 137 9.45 11.34 16.34
CA ASP A 137 8.67 10.09 16.42
C ASP A 137 9.43 8.77 16.22
N THR A 138 10.70 8.74 15.77
CA THR A 138 11.46 7.46 15.72
C THR A 138 11.56 6.81 17.10
N ILE A 139 11.67 7.64 18.14
CA ILE A 139 11.63 7.23 19.55
C ILE A 139 10.25 6.64 19.91
N LYS A 140 9.15 7.20 19.37
CA LYS A 140 7.79 6.67 19.59
C LYS A 140 7.56 5.33 18.90
N VAL A 141 8.16 5.11 17.74
CA VAL A 141 8.08 3.82 17.02
C VAL A 141 8.81 2.74 17.81
N ILE A 142 10.02 3.03 18.29
CA ILE A 142 10.77 2.12 19.16
C ILE A 142 9.99 1.85 20.46
N SER A 143 9.37 2.88 21.05
CA SER A 143 8.59 2.69 22.28
C SER A 143 7.32 1.86 22.07
N LYS A 144 6.69 1.95 20.89
CA LYS A 144 5.48 1.18 20.53
C LYS A 144 5.77 -0.12 19.79
N ALA A 145 7.03 -0.45 19.58
CA ALA A 145 7.44 -1.57 18.75
C ALA A 145 6.82 -2.91 19.23
N LYS A 146 6.71 -3.07 20.55
CA LYS A 146 6.07 -4.23 21.21
C LYS A 146 4.55 -4.32 21.00
N GLU A 147 3.90 -3.23 20.58
CA GLU A 147 2.46 -3.20 20.31
C GLU A 147 2.13 -3.82 18.94
N PHE A 148 3.07 -3.84 17.99
CA PHE A 148 2.83 -4.34 16.61
C PHE A 148 2.67 -5.86 16.50
N GLY A 149 3.03 -6.61 17.54
CA GLY A 149 2.89 -8.06 17.60
C GLY A 149 3.92 -8.72 18.52
N LYS A 150 3.91 -10.04 18.56
CA LYS A 150 4.82 -10.85 19.41
C LYS A 150 6.15 -11.17 18.73
N SER A 151 6.25 -10.93 17.42
CA SER A 151 7.40 -11.28 16.60
C SER A 151 8.52 -10.24 16.71
N THR A 152 9.62 -10.60 17.35
CA THR A 152 10.81 -9.74 17.44
C THR A 152 11.49 -9.55 16.09
N PHE A 153 11.52 -10.59 15.24
CA PHE A 153 12.05 -10.51 13.88
C PHE A 153 11.31 -9.49 13.03
N PHE A 154 9.97 -9.55 13.05
CA PHE A 154 9.14 -8.59 12.32
C PHE A 154 9.28 -7.17 12.87
N ILE A 155 9.29 -7.00 14.19
CA ILE A 155 9.45 -5.68 14.79
C ILE A 155 10.79 -5.04 14.40
N ASN A 156 11.88 -5.81 14.44
CA ASN A 156 13.19 -5.32 14.01
C ASN A 156 13.19 -4.97 12.52
N SER A 157 12.55 -5.80 11.67
CA SER A 157 12.46 -5.50 10.25
C SER A 157 11.62 -4.25 9.94
N MET A 158 10.60 -3.95 10.73
CA MET A 158 9.83 -2.70 10.60
C MET A 158 10.68 -1.46 10.86
N ILE A 159 11.51 -1.48 11.91
CA ILE A 159 12.42 -0.38 12.25
C ILE A 159 13.46 -0.21 11.13
N ASP A 160 14.02 -1.32 10.65
CA ASP A 160 14.96 -1.31 9.53
C ASP A 160 14.34 -0.77 8.25
N GLY A 161 13.11 -1.18 7.93
CA GLY A 161 12.38 -0.78 6.73
C GLY A 161 11.91 0.67 6.75
N ALA A 162 11.98 1.34 7.91
CA ALA A 162 11.79 2.79 8.03
C ALA A 162 12.99 3.58 7.46
N ASN A 163 14.17 2.96 7.39
CA ASN A 163 15.40 3.56 6.85
C ASN A 163 15.49 3.31 5.33
N GLN A 164 15.23 4.36 4.55
CA GLN A 164 15.08 4.29 3.10
C GLN A 164 16.39 4.11 2.31
N GLU A 165 17.54 4.28 2.97
CA GLU A 165 18.87 4.22 2.33
C GLU A 165 19.44 2.80 2.23
N ARG A 166 18.66 1.78 2.61
CA ARG A 166 19.16 0.40 2.66
C ARG A 166 19.15 -0.29 1.29
N SER A 167 20.25 -0.99 1.00
CA SER A 167 20.32 -1.98 -0.08
C SER A 167 19.49 -3.22 0.26
N ILE A 168 18.55 -3.58 -0.60
CA ILE A 168 17.72 -4.78 -0.46
C ILE A 168 18.59 -6.02 -0.63
N THR A 169 18.88 -6.70 0.47
CA THR A 169 19.66 -7.94 0.46
C THR A 169 18.76 -9.10 0.00
N PRO A 170 19.20 -9.97 -0.93
CA PRO A 170 18.45 -11.18 -1.27
C PRO A 170 18.30 -12.04 -0.02
N ILE A 171 17.08 -12.49 0.26
CA ILE A 171 16.81 -13.31 1.44
C ILE A 171 17.04 -14.79 1.10
N PHE A 172 17.78 -15.47 1.97
CA PHE A 172 17.82 -16.92 2.04
C PHE A 172 16.69 -17.36 2.97
N LEU A 173 15.77 -18.18 2.46
CA LEU A 173 14.66 -18.71 3.24
C LEU A 173 15.17 -19.81 4.17
N GLU A 174 15.72 -19.40 5.31
CA GLU A 174 16.04 -20.32 6.40
C GLU A 174 14.77 -20.79 7.12
N GLU A 175 14.86 -21.94 7.77
CA GLU A 175 13.75 -22.55 8.52
C GLU A 175 13.19 -21.61 9.60
N SER A 176 14.07 -20.82 10.23
CA SER A 176 13.72 -19.78 11.20
C SER A 176 12.78 -18.71 10.59
N VAL A 177 13.08 -18.23 9.38
CA VAL A 177 12.26 -17.25 8.67
C VAL A 177 10.92 -17.86 8.25
N ASN A 178 10.88 -19.12 7.83
CA ASN A 178 9.64 -19.79 7.45
C ASN A 178 8.67 -19.98 8.64
N ASN A 179 9.18 -20.30 9.82
CA ASN A 179 8.40 -20.38 11.05
C ASN A 179 7.82 -19.02 11.43
N GLU A 180 8.61 -17.97 11.27
CA GLU A 180 8.17 -16.60 11.52
C GLU A 180 7.10 -16.16 10.52
N LEU A 181 7.30 -16.41 9.23
CA LEU A 181 6.32 -16.14 8.18
C LEU A 181 4.97 -16.81 8.48
N SER A 182 5.01 -18.08 8.88
CA SER A 182 3.80 -18.83 9.27
C SER A 182 3.08 -18.15 10.44
N THR A 183 3.84 -17.67 11.43
CA THR A 183 3.32 -16.92 12.59
C THR A 183 2.63 -15.61 12.17
N LEU A 184 3.25 -14.82 11.29
CA LEU A 184 2.70 -13.54 10.80
C LEU A 184 1.40 -13.69 9.99
N MET A 185 1.19 -14.87 9.39
CA MET A 185 0.03 -15.21 8.57
C MET A 185 -1.13 -15.81 9.37
N THR A 186 -0.96 -16.07 10.67
CA THR A 186 -2.02 -16.63 11.51
C THR A 186 -3.16 -15.64 11.70
N CYS A 187 -4.39 -16.16 11.84
CA CYS A 187 -5.57 -15.31 12.01
C CYS A 187 -5.60 -14.57 13.37
N ALA A 188 -4.89 -15.10 14.37
CA ALA A 188 -4.82 -14.57 15.73
C ALA A 188 -3.61 -13.64 15.96
N TYR A 189 -2.74 -13.45 14.96
CA TYR A 189 -1.55 -12.60 15.10
C TYR A 189 -1.89 -11.18 15.57
N GLU A 190 -3.03 -10.67 15.11
CA GLU A 190 -3.45 -9.29 15.31
C GLU A 190 -4.22 -9.07 16.62
N ASP A 191 -4.48 -10.13 17.38
CA ASP A 191 -5.28 -10.05 18.60
C ASP A 191 -4.60 -9.17 19.65
N GLY A 192 -5.31 -8.11 20.06
CA GLY A 192 -4.79 -7.13 21.04
C GLY A 192 -3.76 -6.15 20.48
N THR A 193 -3.50 -6.17 19.16
CA THR A 193 -2.57 -5.26 18.48
C THR A 193 -3.30 -4.06 17.85
N PRO A 194 -2.61 -2.99 17.45
CA PRO A 194 -3.22 -1.84 16.78
C PRO A 194 -3.44 -2.05 15.27
N TRP A 195 -3.23 -3.26 14.74
CA TRP A 195 -3.46 -3.58 13.33
C TRP A 195 -4.91 -3.30 12.91
N GLY A 196 -5.04 -2.60 11.78
CA GLY A 196 -6.31 -2.14 11.24
C GLY A 196 -7.00 -1.02 12.01
N ARG A 197 -6.42 -0.56 13.13
CA ARG A 197 -6.86 0.63 13.85
C ARG A 197 -5.91 1.80 13.57
N ASP A 198 -4.65 1.64 13.93
CA ASP A 198 -3.61 2.66 13.81
C ASP A 198 -2.51 2.26 12.82
N VAL A 199 -2.53 1.01 12.34
CA VAL A 199 -1.47 0.41 11.53
C VAL A 199 -2.08 -0.33 10.35
N GLY A 200 -1.50 -0.18 9.17
CA GLY A 200 -1.94 -0.80 7.93
C GLY A 200 -3.25 -0.22 7.39
N TRP A 201 -3.96 -1.01 6.59
CA TRP A 201 -5.28 -0.70 6.09
C TRP A 201 -6.34 -0.88 7.18
N VAL A 202 -7.27 0.08 7.25
CA VAL A 202 -8.26 0.20 8.31
C VAL A 202 -9.32 -0.92 8.24
N TYR A 203 -9.73 -1.44 9.40
CA TYR A 203 -10.70 -2.54 9.53
C TYR A 203 -12.13 -2.08 9.79
N ASN A 204 -13.07 -3.03 9.67
CA ASN A 204 -14.49 -2.86 9.98
C ASN A 204 -15.18 -1.70 9.22
N ILE A 205 -14.69 -1.39 8.02
CA ILE A 205 -15.26 -0.37 7.14
C ILE A 205 -15.35 -0.93 5.71
N ALA A 206 -16.32 -0.46 4.94
CA ALA A 206 -16.52 -0.89 3.54
C ALA A 206 -15.59 -0.16 2.56
N THR A 207 -15.12 1.03 2.94
CA THR A 207 -14.27 1.93 2.16
C THR A 207 -12.93 2.12 2.87
N GLU A 208 -12.20 1.01 3.10
CA GLU A 208 -10.93 1.07 3.81
C GLU A 208 -9.89 1.93 3.09
N ASP A 209 -10.03 2.08 1.78
CA ASP A 209 -9.20 2.92 0.94
C ASP A 209 -9.24 4.38 1.39
N VAL A 210 -10.39 5.03 1.27
CA VAL A 210 -10.54 6.45 1.59
C VAL A 210 -10.14 6.72 3.03
N VAL A 211 -10.53 5.85 3.95
CA VAL A 211 -10.29 6.02 5.39
C VAL A 211 -8.82 5.82 5.75
N THR A 212 -8.13 4.89 5.09
CA THR A 212 -6.68 4.70 5.28
C THR A 212 -5.90 5.92 4.78
N GLY A 213 -6.27 6.46 3.61
CA GLY A 213 -5.66 7.68 3.07
C GLY A 213 -5.89 8.88 3.99
N PHE A 214 -7.13 9.07 4.45
CA PHE A 214 -7.50 10.12 5.39
C PHE A 214 -6.72 10.04 6.71
N ARG A 215 -6.52 8.82 7.24
CA ARG A 215 -5.71 8.60 8.45
C ARG A 215 -4.27 9.07 8.26
N MET A 216 -3.66 8.77 7.12
CA MET A 216 -2.30 9.24 6.80
C MET A 216 -2.25 10.76 6.70
N HIS A 217 -3.21 11.38 6.01
CA HIS A 217 -3.30 12.85 5.91
C HIS A 217 -3.47 13.52 7.27
N ARG A 218 -4.30 12.96 8.16
CA ARG A 218 -4.47 13.46 9.54
C ARG A 218 -3.17 13.43 10.35
N GLN A 219 -2.26 12.49 10.04
CA GLN A 219 -0.93 12.41 10.66
C GLN A 219 0.08 13.41 10.05
N GLY A 220 -0.35 14.25 9.11
CA GLY A 220 0.48 15.27 8.47
C GLY A 220 1.18 14.82 7.20
N TRP A 221 0.93 13.61 6.71
CA TRP A 221 1.46 13.16 5.42
C TRP A 221 0.81 13.89 4.25
N ARG A 222 1.55 14.02 3.16
CA ARG A 222 1.03 14.47 1.85
C ARG A 222 0.85 13.29 0.92
N SER A 223 0.00 13.43 -0.08
CA SER A 223 -0.06 12.51 -1.23
C SER A 223 0.12 13.30 -2.53
N ILE A 224 0.38 12.58 -3.62
CA ILE A 224 0.51 13.18 -4.95
C ILE A 224 -0.35 12.41 -5.94
N TYR A 225 -1.06 13.14 -6.78
CA TYR A 225 -1.75 12.62 -7.96
C TYR A 225 -0.80 12.70 -9.16
N CYS A 226 -0.46 11.55 -9.75
CA CYS A 226 0.44 11.46 -10.89
C CYS A 226 -0.34 10.98 -12.10
N SER A 227 -0.51 11.86 -13.10
CA SER A 227 -1.07 11.49 -14.40
C SER A 227 0.04 11.53 -15.44
N ILE A 228 0.25 10.42 -16.13
CA ILE A 228 1.19 10.33 -17.25
C ILE A 228 0.51 9.60 -18.42
N GLU A 229 0.89 9.99 -19.64
CA GLU A 229 0.41 9.37 -20.87
C GLU A 229 1.52 8.50 -21.51
N PRO A 230 1.19 7.30 -22.03
CA PRO A 230 -0.12 6.65 -21.96
C PRO A 230 -0.47 6.24 -20.52
N SER A 231 -1.77 6.17 -20.25
CA SER A 231 -2.35 5.79 -18.96
C SER A 231 -1.66 4.56 -18.35
N CYS A 232 -1.25 4.68 -17.08
CA CYS A 232 -0.37 3.70 -16.44
C CYS A 232 -1.04 2.41 -16.02
N ILE A 233 -2.20 2.55 -15.39
CA ILE A 233 -2.87 1.47 -14.67
C ILE A 233 -4.34 1.48 -15.09
N PRO A 234 -4.62 1.15 -16.36
CA PRO A 234 -5.98 0.99 -16.82
C PRO A 234 -6.64 -0.21 -16.16
N TRP A 235 -7.96 -0.13 -16.10
CA TRP A 235 -8.86 -1.17 -15.64
C TRP A 235 -9.41 -1.90 -16.85
N HIS A 236 -9.26 -3.22 -16.85
CA HIS A 236 -9.82 -4.07 -17.89
C HIS A 236 -11.19 -4.58 -17.43
N CYS A 237 -12.25 -4.04 -18.03
CA CYS A 237 -13.62 -4.47 -17.77
C CYS A 237 -13.99 -5.63 -18.70
N SER A 238 -14.06 -6.87 -18.19
CA SER A 238 -14.88 -7.90 -18.86
C SER A 238 -16.28 -8.04 -18.26
N ASP A 239 -16.55 -7.47 -17.07
CA ASP A 239 -17.84 -7.55 -16.36
C ASP A 239 -18.10 -6.30 -15.47
N GLN A 240 -19.25 -5.63 -15.63
CA GLN A 240 -19.82 -4.71 -14.62
C GLN A 240 -20.68 -5.50 -13.59
N PRO A 241 -21.08 -4.97 -12.41
CA PRO A 241 -20.34 -4.39 -11.30
C PRO A 241 -20.62 -5.19 -9.99
N HIS A 242 -20.45 -6.52 -9.98
CA HIS A 242 -20.93 -7.37 -8.87
C HIS A 242 -19.87 -8.19 -8.11
N ARG A 243 -18.57 -8.01 -8.34
CA ARG A 243 -17.56 -8.81 -7.62
C ARG A 243 -16.42 -7.94 -7.10
N ALA A 244 -16.23 -7.97 -5.78
CA ALA A 244 -15.01 -7.49 -5.16
C ALA A 244 -13.86 -8.43 -5.54
N SER A 245 -12.95 -7.91 -6.37
CA SER A 245 -11.73 -8.56 -6.83
C SER A 245 -10.74 -8.78 -5.66
N PRO A 246 -9.99 -9.91 -5.62
CA PRO A 246 -8.95 -10.11 -4.61
C PRO A 246 -7.82 -9.06 -4.77
N PRO A 247 -7.35 -8.43 -3.68
CA PRO A 247 -6.24 -7.47 -3.72
C PRO A 247 -4.91 -8.16 -4.00
N SER A 248 -3.99 -7.46 -4.65
CA SER A 248 -2.59 -7.85 -4.76
C SER A 248 -1.66 -6.69 -4.40
N ILE A 249 -0.56 -6.98 -3.71
CA ILE A 249 0.50 -6.00 -3.46
C ILE A 249 1.72 -6.47 -4.25
N ALA A 250 2.25 -5.59 -5.10
CA ALA A 250 3.56 -5.79 -5.69
C ALA A 250 4.60 -4.94 -4.94
N LEU A 251 5.82 -5.46 -4.86
CA LEU A 251 6.92 -4.83 -4.12
C LEU A 251 7.84 -4.15 -5.12
N VAL A 252 8.01 -2.84 -4.99
CA VAL A 252 8.92 -2.06 -5.83
C VAL A 252 10.25 -1.95 -5.10
N ARG A 253 11.27 -2.58 -5.66
CA ARG A 253 12.65 -2.56 -5.14
C ARG A 253 13.39 -1.33 -5.64
#